data_AF-A0A951CJP3-F1
#
_entry.id   AF-A0A951CJP3-F1
#
_cell.length_a   1.000
_cell.length_b   1.000
_cell.length_c   1.000
_cell.angle_alpha   90.00
_cell.angle_beta   90.00
_cell.angle_gamma   90.00
#
_symmetry.space_group_name_H-M   'P 1'
#
loop_
_entity.id
_entity.type
_entity.pdbx_description
1 polymer ?
#
loop_
_entity_poly.entity_id
_entity_poly.type
_entity_poly.pdbx_seq_one_letter_code
_entity_poly.pdbx_strand_id
1 'polypeptide(L)'
;MHIIGTAGHVDHGKSALIAALTGTNPDRLIAEQLRGMTLDLGFAHLRFEDGVEGGIVDVPGHERFLHNMLAGAAGMELVLLV
;
A
#
# COMPACT_ATOMS: atom_id res chain seq x y z
N MET A 1 -5.93 -8.64 -14.03
CA MET A 1 -5.80 -8.05 -12.70
C MET A 1 -4.64 -7.07 -12.76
N HIS A 2 -4.91 -5.79 -12.52
CA HIS A 2 -3.89 -4.74 -12.58
C HIS A 2 -3.16 -4.63 -11.24
N ILE A 3 -1.85 -4.34 -11.24
CA ILE A 3 -1.09 -4.13 -10.00
C ILE A 3 -0.85 -2.64 -9.81
N ILE A 4 -1.36 -2.11 -8.70
CA ILE A 4 -1.34 -0.70 -8.35
C ILE A 4 -0.45 -0.52 -7.12
N GLY A 5 0.58 0.29 -7.23
CA GLY A 5 1.37 0.72 -6.08
C GLY A 5 0.78 1.95 -5.42
N THR A 6 0.85 2.04 -4.09
CA THR A 6 0.77 3.33 -3.40
C THR A 6 2.18 3.76 -3.02
N ALA A 7 2.48 5.05 -3.18
CA ALA A 7 3.74 5.67 -2.78
C ALA A 7 3.45 7.03 -2.16
N GLY A 8 4.38 7.58 -1.39
CA GLY A 8 4.15 8.84 -0.68
C GLY A 8 4.97 8.98 0.58
N HIS A 9 5.10 10.21 1.09
CA HIS A 9 5.86 10.47 2.31
C HIS A 9 5.21 9.79 3.53
N VAL A 10 5.97 9.65 4.63
CA VAL A 10 5.44 9.09 5.88
C VAL A 10 4.24 9.92 6.37
N ASP A 11 3.25 9.27 6.95
CA ASP A 11 2.05 9.89 7.55
C ASP A 11 1.15 10.72 6.61
N HIS A 12 1.32 10.59 5.29
CA HIS A 12 0.43 11.21 4.29
C HIS A 12 -0.89 10.46 4.07
N GLY A 13 -1.17 9.40 4.84
CA GLY A 13 -2.47 8.70 4.79
C GLY A 13 -2.60 7.61 3.72
N LYS A 14 -1.49 7.02 3.23
CA LYS A 14 -1.50 5.88 2.30
C LYS A 14 -2.36 4.70 2.82
N SER A 15 -2.06 4.20 4.02
CA SER A 15 -2.82 3.10 4.63
C SER A 15 -4.30 3.44 4.82
N ALA A 16 -4.59 4.70 5.19
CA ALA A 16 -5.95 5.18 5.38
C ALA A 16 -6.73 5.21 4.06
N LEU A 17 -6.10 5.65 2.97
CA LEU A 17 -6.69 5.63 1.63
C LEU A 17 -7.01 4.18 1.20
N ILE A 18 -6.08 3.25 1.40
CA ILE A 18 -6.29 1.83 1.06
C ILE A 18 -7.45 1.25 1.86
N ALA A 19 -7.51 1.51 3.17
CA ALA A 19 -8.60 1.05 4.02
C ALA A 19 -9.95 1.63 3.56
N ALA A 20 -9.99 2.90 3.17
CA ALA A 20 -11.20 3.54 2.65
C ALA A 20 -11.65 2.93 1.30
N LEU A 21 -10.72 2.58 0.42
CA LEU A 21 -11.01 2.02 -0.90
C LEU A 21 -11.36 0.53 -0.88
N THR A 22 -10.76 -0.24 0.03
CA THR A 22 -10.82 -1.72 -0.02
C THR A 22 -11.43 -2.36 1.22
N GLY A 23 -11.62 -1.60 2.31
CA GLY A 23 -11.98 -2.14 3.62
C GLY A 23 -10.85 -2.96 4.29
N THR A 24 -9.66 -3.03 3.68
CA THR A 24 -8.51 -3.79 4.17
C THR A 24 -7.49 -2.85 4.78
N ASN A 25 -7.05 -3.13 6.02
CA ASN A 25 -5.90 -2.45 6.60
C ASN A 25 -4.59 -3.10 6.08
N PRO A 26 -3.74 -2.36 5.33
CA PRO A 26 -2.49 -2.92 4.82
C PRO A 26 -1.43 -3.14 5.92
N ASP A 27 -1.51 -2.43 7.05
CA ASP A 27 -0.58 -2.52 8.18
C ASP A 27 -0.86 -3.78 9.03
N ARG A 28 -0.34 -4.92 8.55
CA ARG A 28 -0.58 -6.26 9.11
C ARG A 28 0.23 -6.56 10.36
N LEU A 29 1.36 -5.88 10.59
CA LEU A 29 2.21 -6.12 11.74
C LEU A 29 1.70 -5.33 12.95
N ILE A 30 1.69 -5.98 14.13
CA ILE A 30 1.37 -5.28 15.40
C ILE A 30 2.29 -4.08 15.60
N ALA A 31 3.56 -4.19 15.21
CA ALA A 31 4.53 -3.10 15.29
C ALA A 31 4.17 -1.90 14.40
N GLU A 32 3.56 -2.12 13.22
CA GLU A 32 3.09 -1.04 12.34
C GLU A 32 1.95 -0.28 13.00
N GLN A 33 0.97 -1.01 13.53
CA GLN A 33 -0.20 -0.45 14.21
C GLN A 33 0.17 0.32 15.48
N LEU A 34 1.11 -0.19 16.27
CA LEU A 34 1.60 0.48 17.47
C LEU A 34 2.42 1.73 17.17
N ARG A 35 3.13 1.75 16.03
CA ARG A 35 3.99 2.88 15.63
C ARG A 35 3.29 3.89 14.72
N GLY A 36 2.13 3.55 14.17
CA GLY A 36 1.42 4.36 13.19
C GLY A 36 2.16 4.50 11.86
N MET A 37 3.01 3.53 11.49
CA MET A 37 3.80 3.60 10.25
C MET A 37 3.97 2.23 9.61
N THR A 38 3.94 2.20 8.28
CA THR A 38 4.21 1.01 7.46
C THR A 38 5.70 0.68 7.48
N LEU A 39 6.05 -0.56 7.82
CA LEU A 39 7.43 -1.05 7.96
C LEU A 39 7.82 -1.97 6.79
N ASP A 40 6.85 -2.71 6.27
CA ASP A 40 7.01 -3.67 5.18
C ASP A 40 5.92 -3.47 4.12
N LEU A 41 5.95 -4.25 3.03
CA LEU A 41 4.92 -4.19 2.01
C LEU A 41 3.55 -4.65 2.57
N GLY A 42 2.54 -3.82 2.33
CA GLY A 42 1.14 -4.11 2.59
C GLY A 42 0.40 -4.54 1.31
N PHE A 43 -0.68 -5.30 1.46
CA PHE A 43 -1.44 -5.80 0.31
C PHE A 43 -2.94 -5.62 0.54
N ALA A 44 -3.65 -5.21 -0.52
CA ALA A 44 -5.10 -5.15 -0.51
C ALA A 44 -5.66 -5.52 -1.89
N HIS A 45 -6.95 -5.88 -1.92
CA HIS A 45 -7.65 -6.22 -3.14
C HIS A 45 -8.72 -5.17 -3.42
N LEU A 46 -8.73 -4.65 -4.64
CA LEU A 46 -9.72 -3.69 -5.13
C LEU A 46 -10.65 -4.42 -6.10
N ARG A 47 -11.95 -4.36 -5.84
CA ARG A 47 -12.97 -4.98 -6.70
C ARG A 47 -14.05 -3.96 -7.03
N PHE A 48 -14.26 -3.72 -8.31
CA PHE A 48 -15.30 -2.83 -8.81
C PHE A 48 -16.58 -3.60 -9.13
N GLU A 49 -17.71 -2.89 -9.19
CA GLU A 49 -19.04 -3.47 -9.46
C GLU A 49 -19.16 -4.08 -10.87
N ASP A 50 -18.39 -3.59 -11.83
CA ASP A 50 -18.32 -4.07 -13.21
C ASP A 50 -17.46 -5.34 -13.38
N GLY A 51 -16.88 -5.85 -12.28
CA GLY A 51 -16.05 -7.05 -12.28
C GLY A 51 -14.58 -6.81 -12.55
N VAL A 52 -14.14 -5.55 -12.69
CA VAL A 52 -12.71 -5.23 -12.77
C VAL A 52 -12.05 -5.46 -11.40
N GLU A 53 -10.87 -6.08 -11.41
CA GLU A 53 -10.08 -6.39 -10.22
C GLU A 53 -8.66 -5.81 -10.30
N GLY A 54 -8.20 -5.27 -9.17
CA GLY A 54 -6.86 -4.74 -8.99
C GLY A 54 -6.23 -5.22 -7.68
N GLY A 55 -4.94 -5.53 -7.72
CA GLY A 55 -4.12 -5.74 -6.54
C GLY A 55 -3.45 -4.43 -6.14
N ILE A 56 -3.52 -4.07 -4.87
CA ILE A 56 -2.80 -2.92 -4.30
C ILE A 56 -1.57 -3.43 -3.54
N VAL A 57 -0.43 -2.82 -3.81
CA VAL A 57 0.83 -2.98 -3.05
C VAL A 57 1.14 -1.67 -2.35
N ASP A 58 1.05 -1.67 -1.03
CA ASP A 58 1.41 -0.53 -0.19
C ASP A 58 2.89 -0.53 0.15
N VAL A 59 3.58 0.55 -0.18
CA VAL A 59 5.02 0.68 0.11
C VAL A 59 5.28 1.61 1.29
N PRO A 60 6.30 1.33 2.11
CA PRO A 60 6.65 2.20 3.22
C PRO A 60 7.16 3.54 2.73
N GLY A 61 6.68 4.64 3.35
CA GLY A 61 7.04 6.02 2.97
C GLY A 61 8.28 6.59 3.66
N HIS A 62 8.84 5.89 4.65
CA HIS A 62 10.00 6.35 5.40
C HIS A 62 11.29 5.81 4.76
N GLU A 63 12.28 6.70 4.58
CA GLU A 63 13.58 6.38 3.96
C GLU A 63 14.32 5.16 4.53
N ARG A 64 14.12 4.81 5.81
CA ARG A 64 14.76 3.65 6.44
C ARG A 64 14.32 2.32 5.81
N PHE A 65 13.19 2.31 5.13
CA PHE A 65 12.57 1.13 4.50
C PHE A 65 12.59 1.20 2.97
N LEU A 66 13.49 2.01 2.39
CA LEU A 66 13.67 2.13 0.93
C LEU A 66 13.90 0.79 0.24
N HIS A 67 14.61 -0.14 0.89
CA HIS A 67 14.85 -1.49 0.36
C HIS A 67 13.55 -2.30 0.20
N ASN A 68 12.62 -2.20 1.17
CA ASN A 68 11.32 -2.85 1.09
C ASN A 68 10.46 -2.21 0.00
N MET A 69 10.46 -0.88 -0.10
CA MET A 69 9.79 -0.16 -1.18
C MET A 69 10.27 -0.62 -2.56
N LEU A 70 11.59 -0.72 -2.76
CA LEU A 70 12.18 -1.17 -4.03
C LEU A 70 11.78 -2.60 -4.38
N ALA A 71 11.65 -3.48 -3.39
CA ALA A 71 11.18 -4.86 -3.61
C ALA A 71 9.71 -4.91 -4.09
N GLY A 72 8.87 -3.97 -3.62
CA GLY A 72 7.46 -3.88 -4.03
C GLY A 72 7.24 -3.19 -5.37
N ALA A 73 8.19 -2.37 -5.82
CA ALA A 73 8.04 -1.57 -7.05
C ALA A 73 8.02 -2.41 -8.34
N ALA A 74 8.58 -3.62 -8.31
CA ALA A 74 8.65 -4.48 -9.48
C ALA A 74 7.27 -5.00 -9.90
N GLY A 75 6.89 -4.77 -11.17
CA GLY A 75 5.64 -5.28 -11.73
C GLY A 75 4.39 -4.44 -11.43
N MET A 76 4.53 -3.28 -10.79
CA MET A 76 3.45 -2.29 -10.71
C MET A 76 3.19 -1.67 -12.10
N GLU A 77 1.92 -1.61 -12.49
CA GLU A 77 1.47 -1.01 -13.76
C GLU A 77 1.05 0.46 -13.58
N LEU A 78 0.61 0.81 -12.36
CA LEU A 78 0.16 2.15 -11.96
C LEU A 78 0.70 2.49 -10.57
N VAL A 79 0.95 3.77 -10.32
CA VAL A 79 1.28 4.28 -8.98
C VAL A 79 0.33 5.40 -8.57
N LEU A 80 -0.22 5.28 -7.36
CA LEU A 80 -0.94 6.32 -6.64
C LEU A 80 0.04 7.03 -5.70
N LEU A 81 0.44 8.26 -6.04
CA LEU A 81 1.31 9.08 -5.19
C LEU A 81 0.46 9.94 -4.25
N VAL A 82 0.70 9.80 -2.94
CA VAL A 82 -0.03 10.44 -1.85
C VAL A 82 0.87 11.35 -1.02
#